data_AF-A0A354CL46-F1
#
_entry.id   AF-A0A354CL46-F1
#
_cell.length_a   1.000
_cell.length_b   1.000
_cell.length_c   1.000
_cell.angle_alpha   90.00
_cell.angle_beta   90.00
_cell.angle_gamma   90.00
#
_symmetry.space_group_name_H-M   'P 1'
#
loop_
_entity.id
_entity.type
_entity.pdbx_description
1 polymer ?
#
loop_
_entity_poly.entity_id
_entity_poly.type
_entity_poly.pdbx_seq_one_letter_code
_entity_poly.pdbx_strand_id
1 'polypeptide(L)' 'YFGTDIPSEDQLIASGHSVDEICKLIGADSLGYLEVDKLSEMICGGTGFCDACFTGNYPIEPPEIDIRGEMG' A
#
# COMPACT_ATOMS: atom_id res chain seq x y z
N TYR A 1 5.10 -1.89 9.62
CA TYR A 1 5.09 -1.05 10.85
C TYR A 1 3.89 -1.30 11.78
N PHE A 2 2.67 -1.57 11.29
CA PHE A 2 1.46 -1.74 12.14
C PHE A 2 1.04 -3.20 12.36
N GLY A 3 2.01 -4.13 12.43
CA GLY A 3 1.75 -5.55 12.67
C GLY A 3 1.20 -6.34 11.48
N THR A 4 0.96 -5.69 10.34
CA THR A 4 0.76 -6.37 9.05
C THR A 4 2.11 -6.76 8.44
N ASP A 5 2.19 -8.00 7.96
CA ASP A 5 3.36 -8.53 7.26
C ASP A 5 3.37 -7.98 5.82
N ILE A 6 4.03 -6.84 5.65
CA ILE A 6 4.19 -6.15 4.36
C ILE A 6 5.69 -6.12 4.07
N PRO A 7 6.11 -6.57 2.88
CA PRO A 7 7.52 -6.56 2.49
C PRO A 7 8.09 -5.15 2.39
N SER A 8 9.39 -5.06 2.17
CA SER A 8 10.10 -3.80 1.96
C SER A 8 9.50 -3.00 0.80
N GLU A 9 9.63 -1.68 0.84
CA GLU A 9 9.05 -0.82 -0.21
C GLU A 9 9.61 -1.15 -1.60
N ASP A 10 10.91 -1.47 -1.71
CA ASP A 10 11.57 -1.87 -2.94
C ASP A 10 11.11 -3.24 -3.48
N GLN A 11 10.47 -4.05 -2.65
CA GLN A 11 9.83 -5.31 -3.05
C GLN A 11 8.37 -5.12 -3.49
N LEU A 12 7.78 -3.94 -3.28
CA LEU A 12 6.43 -3.62 -3.74
C LEU A 12 6.46 -3.14 -5.19
N ILE A 13 5.82 -3.90 -6.08
CA ILE A 13 5.77 -3.58 -7.51
C ILE A 13 5.22 -2.16 -7.78
N ALA A 14 4.32 -1.66 -6.92
CA ALA A 14 3.70 -0.35 -7.05
C ALA A 14 4.51 0.82 -6.46
N SER A 15 5.64 0.58 -5.76
CA SER A 15 6.48 1.67 -5.24
C SER A 15 7.21 2.44 -6.35
N GLY A 16 7.61 1.75 -7.42
CA GLY A 16 8.44 2.32 -8.49
C GLY A 16 7.86 2.27 -9.90
N HIS A 17 6.63 1.76 -10.06
CA HIS A 17 6.03 1.55 -11.37
C HIS A 17 4.66 2.22 -11.46
N SER A 18 4.39 2.84 -12.60
CA SER A 18 3.06 3.28 -13.00
C SER A 18 2.13 2.09 -13.24
N VAL A 19 0.81 2.31 -13.21
CA VAL A 19 -0.20 1.27 -13.48
C VAL A 19 0.04 0.58 -14.83
N ASP A 20 0.40 1.33 -15.86
CA ASP A 20 0.70 0.80 -17.19
C ASP A 20 1.94 -0.11 -17.21
N GLU A 21 2.97 0.23 -16.42
CA GLU A 21 4.17 -0.59 -16.28
C GLU A 21 3.85 -1.88 -15.52
N ILE A 22 3.10 -1.79 -14.42
CA ILE A 22 2.66 -2.95 -13.65
C ILE A 22 1.83 -3.89 -14.53
N CYS A 23 0.89 -3.36 -15.32
CA CYS A 23 0.06 -4.13 -16.24
C CYS A 23 0.91 -4.96 -17.23
N LYS A 24 1.96 -4.34 -17.79
CA LYS A 24 2.90 -5.02 -18.70
C LYS A 24 3.74 -6.06 -17.96
N LEU A 25 4.24 -5.75 -16.76
CA LEU A 25 5.08 -6.64 -15.95
C LEU A 25 4.35 -7.92 -15.56
N ILE A 26 3.07 -7.84 -15.23
CA ILE A 26 2.25 -9.02 -14.87
C ILE A 26 1.66 -9.73 -16.09
N GLY A 27 1.81 -9.18 -17.30
CA GLY A 27 1.30 -9.77 -18.55
C GLY A 27 -0.22 -9.71 -18.69
N ALA A 28 -0.88 -8.71 -18.10
CA ALA A 28 -2.32 -8.53 -18.19
C ALA A 28 -2.71 -7.67 -19.40
N ASP A 29 -3.91 -7.90 -19.95
CA ASP A 29 -4.49 -7.06 -21.00
C ASP A 29 -4.93 -5.68 -20.48
N SER A 30 -5.30 -5.60 -19.20
CA SER A 30 -5.65 -4.36 -18.50
C SER A 30 -5.45 -4.50 -16.99
N LEU A 31 -5.20 -3.37 -16.32
CA LEU A 31 -5.08 -3.28 -14.87
C LEU A 31 -5.76 -2.00 -14.39
N GLY A 32 -6.46 -2.09 -13.26
CA GLY A 32 -7.06 -0.94 -12.58
C GLY A 32 -7.00 -1.13 -11.07
N TYR A 33 -6.76 -0.04 -10.36
CA TYR A 33 -6.85 0.01 -8.90
C TYR A 33 -8.21 0.57 -8.47
N LEU A 34 -8.62 0.23 -7.26
CA LEU A 34 -9.74 0.91 -6.62
C LEU A 34 -9.25 2.24 -6.03
N GLU A 35 -10.02 3.29 -6.24
CA GLU A 35 -9.73 4.61 -5.65
C GLU A 35 -9.77 4.54 -4.13
N VAL A 36 -8.75 5.10 -3.47
CA VAL A 36 -8.64 5.09 -2.01
C VAL A 36 -9.83 5.80 -1.37
N ASP A 37 -10.33 6.88 -1.98
CA ASP A 37 -11.49 7.63 -1.47
C ASP A 37 -12.77 6.78 -1.33
N LYS A 38 -12.88 5.69 -2.10
CA LYS A 38 -14.01 4.74 -2.04
C LYS A 38 -13.88 3.73 -0.91
N LEU A 39 -12.74 3.65 -0.23
CA LEU A 39 -12.50 2.69 0.84
C LEU A 39 -13.55 2.83 1.95
N SER A 40 -13.91 4.06 2.31
CA SER A 40 -14.94 4.35 3.33
C SER A 40 -16.32 3.78 2.96
N GLU A 41 -16.70 3.85 1.68
CA GLU A 41 -17.95 3.28 1.16
C GLU A 41 -17.92 1.75 1.23
N MET A 42 -16.78 1.13 0.90
CA MET A 42 -16.60 -0.33 0.90
C MET A 42 -16.72 -0.96 2.29
N ILE A 43 -16.39 -0.20 3.33
CA ILE A 43 -16.54 -0.61 4.73
C ILE A 43 -17.84 -0.12 5.36
N CYS A 44 -18.87 0.16 4.54
CA CYS A 44 -20.20 0.59 4.97
C CYS A 44 -20.18 1.86 5.83
N GLY A 45 -19.30 2.82 5.52
CA GLY A 45 -19.15 4.06 6.30
C GLY A 45 -18.43 3.86 7.65
N GLY A 46 -17.74 2.72 7.82
CA GLY A 46 -16.84 2.51 8.95
C GLY A 46 -15.82 3.64 9.09
N THR A 47 -15.47 3.96 10.32
CA THR A 47 -14.46 4.99 10.65
C THR A 47 -13.34 4.37 11.49
N GLY A 48 -12.18 5.04 11.58
CA GLY A 48 -11.06 4.57 12.40
C GLY A 48 -10.22 3.47 11.77
N PHE A 49 -10.14 3.42 10.43
CA PHE A 49 -9.21 2.56 9.69
C PHE A 49 -7.92 3.32 9.36
N CYS A 50 -6.84 2.57 9.13
CA CYS A 50 -5.58 3.11 8.63
C CYS A 50 -5.50 2.82 7.12
N ASP A 51 -5.24 3.83 6.30
CA ASP A 51 -5.06 3.71 4.84
C ASP A 51 -3.62 3.97 4.39
N ALA A 52 -2.69 4.10 5.33
CA ALA A 52 -1.31 4.50 5.09
C ALA A 52 -0.54 3.54 4.15
N CYS A 53 -0.98 2.28 4.03
CA CYS A 53 -0.42 1.34 3.07
C CYS A 53 -0.69 1.75 1.60
N PHE A 54 -1.68 2.60 1.36
CA PHE A 54 -2.04 3.11 0.04
C PHE A 54 -1.66 4.58 -0.13
N THR A 55 -1.79 5.38 0.94
CA THR A 55 -1.61 6.83 0.91
C THR A 55 -0.23 7.29 1.38
N GLY A 56 0.48 6.45 2.13
CA GLY A 56 1.67 6.85 2.89
C GLY A 56 1.37 7.71 4.13
N ASN A 57 0.10 8.09 4.36
CA ASN A 57 -0.29 8.99 5.45
C ASN A 57 -0.53 8.20 6.74
N TYR A 58 0.54 7.95 7.49
CA TYR A 58 0.42 7.27 8.78
C TYR A 58 -0.22 8.18 9.85
N PRO A 59 -1.14 7.65 10.68
CA PRO A 59 -1.79 8.42 11.75
C PRO A 59 -0.86 8.73 12.93
N ILE A 60 0.35 8.15 12.93
CA ILE A 60 1.44 8.42 13.86
C ILE A 60 2.74 8.47 13.04
N GLU A 61 3.77 9.13 13.57
CA GLU A 61 5.08 9.16 12.92
C GLU A 61 5.66 7.75 12.80
N PRO A 62 6.12 7.34 11.60
CA PRO A 62 6.83 6.08 11.44
C PRO A 62 8.16 6.16 12.22
N PRO A 63 8.65 5.03 12.75
CA PRO A 63 9.92 5.01 13.46
C PRO A 63 11.08 5.44 12.55
N GLU A 64 12.00 6.26 13.07
CA GLU A 64 13.18 6.73 12.32
C GLU A 64 14.20 5.62 12.02
N ILE A 65 14.08 4.49 12.72
CA ILE A 65 14.91 3.30 12.54
C ILE A 65 14.05 2.16 11.99
N ASP A 66 14.61 1.38 11.07
CA ASP A 66 13.94 0.18 10.60
C ASP A 66 13.89 -0.86 11.72
N ILE A 67 12.68 -1.19 12.15
CA ILE A 67 12.38 -2.15 13.22
C ILE A 67 11.87 -3.49 12.69
N ARG A 68 11.87 -3.70 11.36
CA ARG A 68 11.33 -4.91 10.71
C ARG A 68 12.30 -6.11 10.73
N GLY A 69 13.56 -5.90 11.13
CA GLY A 69 14.60 -6.94 11.17
C GLY A 69 15.26 -7.20 9.82
N GLU A 70 16.22 -8.13 9.74
CA GLU A 70 17.05 -8.40 8.55
C GLU A 70 16.27 -8.90 7.30
N MET A 71 14.95 -9.07 7.39
CA MET A 71 14.08 -9.49 6.27
C MET A 71 13.06 -8.41 5.84
N GLY A 72 13.23 -7.17 6.32
CA GLY A 72 12.30 -6.05 6.09
C GLY A 72 12.66 -5.12 4.95
#